data_AF-A0A1B8Q310-F1
#
_entry.id   AF-A0A1B8Q310-F1
#
_cell.length_a   1.000
_cell.length_b   1.000
_cell.length_c   1.000
_cell.angle_alpha   90.00
_cell.angle_beta   90.00
_cell.angle_gamma   90.00
#
_symmetry.space_group_name_H-M   'P 1'
#
loop_
_entity.id
_entity.type
_entity.pdbx_description
1 polymer ?
#
loop_
_entity_poly.entity_id
_entity_poly.type
_entity_poly.pdbx_seq_one_letter_code
_entity_poly.pdbx_strand_id
1 'polypeptide(L)'
;MNCDVDNKMTTQEFLAMLQNSDKDKRTELINGQMVQIAPMKPRQAKLIVNCANLITTHLYNQKSSCFCFTKMICKIDEHNCPQPDILVVCNDSVHGELLAHPTVVGEIFSSNRSNDMKKLARYKKCPSIFEILMIEQNKMQITLHKKTKWGNGRMRLIMQASVFI
;
A
#
# COMPACT_ATOMS: atom_id res chain seq x y z
N MET A 1 34.86 1.87 -21.46
CA MET A 1 34.04 3.00 -20.97
C MET A 1 32.99 2.37 -20.08
N ASN A 2 33.19 2.41 -18.76
CA ASN A 2 32.42 1.64 -17.79
C ASN A 2 31.88 2.56 -16.70
N CYS A 3 30.60 2.30 -16.36
CA CYS A 3 29.88 2.70 -15.15
C CYS A 3 29.30 4.11 -15.10
N ASP A 4 28.19 4.36 -15.81
CA ASP A 4 27.15 5.25 -15.27
C ASP A 4 26.27 4.41 -14.34
N VAL A 5 26.47 4.59 -13.03
CA VAL A 5 25.55 4.08 -12.01
C VAL A 5 24.37 5.05 -11.99
N ASP A 6 23.26 4.67 -12.62
CA ASP A 6 21.96 5.34 -12.53
C ASP A 6 21.70 5.81 -11.09
N ASN A 7 21.63 7.12 -10.86
CA ASN A 7 21.43 7.69 -9.53
C ASN A 7 19.97 7.44 -9.09
N LYS A 8 19.74 6.32 -8.37
CA LYS A 8 18.41 5.94 -7.86
C LYS A 8 17.99 6.86 -6.72
N MET A 9 16.83 7.49 -6.88
CA MET A 9 16.24 8.32 -5.82
C MET A 9 15.94 7.48 -4.57
N THR A 10 16.32 7.99 -3.41
CA THR A 10 15.98 7.42 -2.11
C THR A 10 14.58 7.86 -1.68
N THR A 11 13.98 7.15 -0.72
CA THR A 11 12.72 7.60 -0.12
C THR A 11 12.84 8.96 0.54
N GLN A 12 14.00 9.28 1.13
CA GLN A 12 14.18 10.56 1.80
C GLN A 12 14.15 11.72 0.78
N GLU A 13 14.86 11.57 -0.34
CA GLU A 13 14.83 12.54 -1.43
C GLU A 13 13.43 12.66 -2.03
N PHE A 14 12.76 11.55 -2.27
CA PHE A 14 11.38 11.55 -2.77
C PHE A 14 10.42 12.32 -1.85
N LEU A 15 10.47 12.06 -0.54
CA LEU A 15 9.62 12.73 0.44
C LEU A 15 9.91 14.23 0.54
N ALA A 16 11.18 14.63 0.42
CA ALA A 16 11.57 16.03 0.35
C ALA A 16 11.02 16.71 -0.92
N MET A 17 11.06 16.03 -2.08
CA MET A 17 10.47 16.53 -3.32
C MET A 17 8.94 16.71 -3.21
N LEU A 18 8.25 15.81 -2.51
CA LEU A 18 6.81 15.89 -2.34
C LEU A 18 6.35 17.14 -1.59
N GLN A 19 7.16 17.68 -0.69
CA GLN A 19 6.83 18.91 0.05
C GLN A 19 6.58 20.11 -0.88
N ASN A 20 7.23 20.11 -2.05
CA ASN A 20 7.14 21.18 -3.06
C ASN A 20 6.34 20.75 -4.30
N SER A 21 5.66 19.60 -4.25
CA SER A 21 4.92 19.04 -5.38
C SER A 21 3.44 19.44 -5.36
N ASP A 22 2.80 19.29 -6.53
CA ASP A 22 1.36 19.40 -6.66
C ASP A 22 0.67 18.29 -5.86
N LYS A 23 -0.01 18.68 -4.77
CA LYS A 23 -0.66 17.75 -3.83
C LYS A 23 -1.84 17.00 -4.44
N ASP A 24 -2.38 17.46 -5.57
CA ASP A 24 -3.46 16.79 -6.27
C ASP A 24 -2.96 15.64 -7.16
N LYS A 25 -1.65 15.60 -7.45
CA LYS A 25 -1.03 14.52 -8.21
C LYS A 25 -0.64 13.37 -7.29
N ARG A 26 -1.30 12.23 -7.48
CA ARG A 26 -0.86 10.96 -6.87
C ARG A 26 0.46 10.51 -7.50
N THR A 27 1.46 10.26 -6.66
CA THR A 27 2.80 9.85 -7.08
C THR A 27 3.33 8.74 -6.18
N GLU A 28 4.13 7.85 -6.74
CA GLU A 28 4.80 6.77 -6.03
C GLU A 28 6.29 6.77 -6.37
N LEU A 29 7.13 6.33 -5.44
CA LEU A 29 8.50 5.97 -5.73
C LEU A 29 8.57 4.46 -5.99
N ILE A 30 9.06 4.07 -7.17
CA ILE A 30 9.20 2.66 -7.58
C ILE A 30 10.63 2.42 -8.05
N ASN A 31 11.37 1.58 -7.33
CA ASN A 31 12.77 1.25 -7.62
C ASN A 31 13.67 2.49 -7.85
N GLY A 32 13.43 3.56 -7.10
CA GLY A 32 14.20 4.80 -7.17
C GLY A 32 13.78 5.74 -8.31
N GLN A 33 12.61 5.50 -8.92
CA GLN A 33 12.01 6.38 -9.93
C GLN A 33 10.68 6.93 -9.43
N MET A 34 10.51 8.25 -9.51
CA MET A 34 9.23 8.91 -9.20
C MET A 34 8.27 8.70 -10.36
N VAL A 35 7.11 8.11 -10.08
CA VAL A 35 6.08 7.77 -11.08
C VAL A 35 4.77 8.41 -10.68
N GLN A 36 4.17 9.18 -11.58
CA GLN A 36 2.79 9.65 -11.40
C GLN A 36 1.82 8.50 -11.68
N ILE A 37 0.87 8.28 -10.78
CA ILE A 37 -0.16 7.24 -10.94
C ILE A 37 -1.46 7.86 -11.46
N ALA A 38 -2.24 7.04 -12.16
CA ALA A 38 -3.49 7.48 -12.78
C ALA A 38 -4.45 8.08 -11.73
N PRO A 39 -5.23 9.12 -12.11
CA PRO A 39 -6.30 9.63 -11.26
C PRO A 39 -7.27 8.51 -10.86
N MET A 40 -7.73 8.60 -9.62
CA MET A 40 -8.67 7.63 -9.07
C MET A 40 -10.05 7.81 -9.70
N LYS A 41 -10.68 6.70 -10.12
CA LYS A 41 -12.04 6.70 -10.66
C LYS A 41 -13.09 6.74 -9.54
N PRO A 42 -14.28 7.32 -9.76
CA PRO A 42 -15.34 7.38 -8.73
C PRO A 42 -15.73 6.00 -8.14
N ARG A 43 -15.78 4.96 -8.97
CA ARG A 43 -16.05 3.58 -8.52
C ARG A 43 -14.98 3.07 -7.54
N GLN A 44 -13.70 3.32 -7.84
CA GLN A 44 -12.59 2.97 -6.95
C GLN A 44 -12.66 3.76 -5.65
N ALA A 45 -12.95 5.07 -5.73
CA ALA A 45 -13.10 5.91 -4.54
C ALA A 45 -14.21 5.40 -3.60
N LYS A 46 -15.37 5.00 -4.15
CA LYS A 46 -16.47 4.42 -3.38
C LYS A 46 -16.06 3.13 -2.66
N LEU A 47 -15.32 2.24 -3.34
CA LEU A 47 -14.81 1.00 -2.74
C LEU A 47 -13.81 1.28 -1.61
N ILE A 48 -12.91 2.25 -1.80
CA ILE A 48 -11.95 2.66 -0.76
C ILE A 48 -12.69 3.11 0.50
N VAL A 49 -13.68 3.99 0.36
CA VAL A 49 -14.46 4.50 1.51
C VAL A 49 -15.17 3.36 2.24
N ASN A 50 -15.82 2.45 1.50
CA ASN A 50 -16.52 1.32 2.10
C ASN A 50 -15.56 0.40 2.86
N CYS A 51 -14.41 0.05 2.26
CA CYS A 51 -13.41 -0.79 2.90
C CYS A 51 -12.81 -0.11 4.15
N ALA A 52 -12.45 1.17 4.03
CA ALA A 52 -11.91 1.94 5.16
C ALA A 52 -12.90 2.01 6.32
N ASN A 53 -14.19 2.24 6.06
CA ASN A 53 -15.22 2.27 7.11
C ASN A 53 -15.36 0.93 7.84
N LEU A 54 -15.35 -0.19 7.10
CA LEU A 54 -15.40 -1.52 7.69
C LEU A 54 -14.16 -1.82 8.55
N ILE A 55 -12.98 -1.47 8.05
CA ILE A 55 -11.72 -1.68 8.76
C ILE A 55 -11.67 -0.81 10.02
N THR A 56 -11.95 0.49 9.92
CA THR A 56 -11.96 1.40 11.06
C THR A 56 -12.96 0.97 12.12
N THR A 57 -14.18 0.59 11.73
CA THR A 57 -15.19 0.06 12.67
C THR A 57 -14.70 -1.21 13.35
N HIS A 58 -14.08 -2.12 12.61
CA HIS A 58 -13.51 -3.34 13.19
C HIS A 58 -12.41 -3.02 14.21
N LEU A 59 -11.45 -2.15 13.85
CA LEU A 59 -10.35 -1.75 14.74
C LEU A 59 -10.86 -1.10 16.03
N TYR A 60 -11.86 -0.23 15.93
CA TYR A 60 -12.51 0.40 17.07
C TYR A 60 -13.16 -0.64 18.01
N ASN A 61 -13.95 -1.56 17.43
CA ASN A 61 -14.63 -2.61 18.20
C ASN A 61 -13.65 -3.57 18.88
N GLN A 62 -12.48 -3.80 18.29
CA GLN A 62 -11.40 -4.60 18.88
C GLN A 62 -10.56 -3.82 19.92
N LYS A 63 -10.86 -2.54 20.17
CA LYS A 63 -10.04 -1.64 21.00
C LYS A 63 -8.57 -1.64 20.57
N SER A 64 -8.33 -1.71 19.27
CA SER A 64 -6.99 -1.75 18.68
C SER A 64 -6.32 -0.38 18.72
N SER A 65 -4.99 -0.34 18.89
CA SER A 65 -4.18 0.87 18.72
C SER A 65 -3.86 1.18 17.25
N CYS A 66 -4.32 0.35 16.30
CA CYS A 66 -4.08 0.59 14.89
C CYS A 66 -4.96 1.68 14.30
N PHE A 67 -4.44 2.38 13.29
CA PHE A 67 -5.14 3.41 12.52
C PHE A 67 -5.23 3.01 11.06
N CYS A 68 -6.39 3.26 10.44
CA CYS A 68 -6.62 3.07 9.01
C CYS A 68 -6.57 4.42 8.28
N PHE A 69 -5.71 4.51 7.28
CA PHE A 69 -5.55 5.65 6.38
C PHE A 69 -5.94 5.23 4.96
N THR A 70 -6.31 6.22 4.13
CA THR A 70 -6.60 5.99 2.71
C THR A 70 -5.67 6.84 1.86
N LYS A 71 -5.16 6.26 0.76
CA LYS A 71 -4.33 6.96 -0.23
C LYS A 71 -3.13 7.66 0.41
N MET A 72 -2.56 7.08 1.45
CA MET A 72 -1.46 7.66 2.18
C MET A 72 -0.16 6.98 1.77
N ILE A 73 0.87 7.78 1.49
CA ILE A 73 2.19 7.28 1.11
C ILE A 73 2.79 6.52 2.30
N CYS A 74 3.48 5.41 2.04
CA CYS A 74 4.22 4.69 3.05
C CYS A 74 5.59 4.26 2.53
N LYS A 75 6.60 4.22 3.42
CA LYS A 75 7.92 3.68 3.07
C LYS A 75 7.90 2.16 3.24
N ILE A 76 8.35 1.43 2.21
CA ILE A 76 8.48 -0.04 2.29
C ILE A 76 9.93 -0.52 2.20
N ASP A 77 10.81 0.26 1.55
CA ASP A 77 12.26 0.11 1.55
C ASP A 77 12.93 1.45 1.16
N GLU A 78 14.25 1.47 0.92
CA GLU A 78 15.03 2.68 0.61
C GLU A 78 14.69 3.32 -0.74
N HIS A 79 14.13 2.57 -1.68
CA HIS A 79 13.87 3.02 -3.05
C HIS A 79 12.41 2.81 -3.47
N ASN A 80 11.53 2.49 -2.52
CA ASN A 80 10.11 2.27 -2.77
C ASN A 80 9.24 2.94 -1.71
N CYS A 81 8.36 3.82 -2.18
CA CYS A 81 7.43 4.59 -1.38
C CYS A 81 6.07 4.63 -2.10
N PRO A 82 5.29 3.53 -2.04
CA PRO A 82 3.99 3.45 -2.69
C PRO A 82 2.90 4.24 -1.94
N GLN A 83 1.77 4.46 -2.63
CA GLN A 83 0.58 5.11 -2.09
C GLN A 83 -0.60 4.12 -2.16
N PRO A 84 -0.68 3.13 -1.25
CA PRO A 84 -1.75 2.16 -1.25
C PRO A 84 -3.12 2.82 -1.08
N ASP A 85 -4.15 2.18 -1.62
CA ASP A 85 -5.52 2.65 -1.50
C ASP A 85 -6.02 2.59 -0.05
N ILE A 86 -5.63 1.54 0.69
CA ILE A 86 -5.85 1.37 2.13
C ILE A 86 -4.50 1.10 2.82
N LEU A 87 -4.26 1.75 3.95
CA LEU A 87 -3.08 1.56 4.78
C LEU A 87 -3.51 1.41 6.24
N VAL A 88 -3.06 0.35 6.92
CA VAL A 88 -3.21 0.22 8.37
C VAL A 88 -1.83 0.23 9.02
N VAL A 89 -1.69 1.06 10.05
CA VAL A 89 -0.46 1.18 10.86
C VAL A 89 -0.83 0.86 12.31
N CYS A 90 -0.07 -0.02 12.94
CA CYS A 90 -0.35 -0.54 14.29
C CYS A 90 0.72 -0.16 15.32
N ASN A 91 1.32 1.02 15.18
CA ASN A 91 2.40 1.47 16.05
C ASN A 91 1.97 2.71 16.84
N ASP A 92 2.37 2.81 18.10
CA ASP A 92 1.99 3.89 19.02
C ASP A 92 2.65 5.24 18.65
N SER A 93 3.59 5.22 17.69
CA SER A 93 4.42 6.36 17.27
C SER A 93 3.84 7.21 16.13
N VAL A 94 2.51 7.25 15.91
CA VAL A 94 1.89 8.09 14.85
C VAL A 94 1.97 9.61 15.16
N HIS A 95 2.93 10.02 15.99
CA HIS A 95 3.25 11.40 16.30
C HIS A 95 4.56 11.77 15.62
N GLY A 96 4.48 12.25 14.37
CA GLY A 96 5.54 13.02 13.72
C GLY A 96 6.00 12.48 12.36
N GLU A 97 6.29 11.19 12.25
CA GLU A 97 6.79 10.58 11.01
C GLU A 97 5.81 9.52 10.50
N LEU A 98 4.71 10.00 9.92
CA LEU A 98 3.56 9.26 9.39
C LEU A 98 3.90 8.15 8.35
N LEU A 99 5.17 7.93 8.01
CA LEU A 99 5.61 7.07 6.90
C LEU A 99 6.17 5.72 7.33
N ALA A 100 6.27 5.46 8.64
CA ALA A 100 7.01 4.34 9.20
C ALA A 100 6.09 3.17 9.58
N HIS A 101 6.36 2.00 8.99
CA HIS A 101 5.83 0.67 9.36
C HIS A 101 4.39 0.35 8.92
N PRO A 102 4.11 0.25 7.60
CA PRO A 102 2.84 -0.31 7.13
C PRO A 102 2.65 -1.73 7.67
N THR A 103 1.51 -1.97 8.35
CA THR A 103 1.12 -3.28 8.89
C THR A 103 0.19 -4.03 7.92
N VAL A 104 -0.80 -3.33 7.38
CA VAL A 104 -1.71 -3.85 6.35
C VAL A 104 -1.71 -2.88 5.18
N VAL A 105 -1.68 -3.42 3.97
CA VAL A 105 -1.89 -2.62 2.74
C VAL A 105 -3.04 -3.23 1.94
N GLY A 106 -3.88 -2.37 1.36
CA GLY A 106 -4.99 -2.75 0.51
C GLY A 106 -4.93 -2.04 -0.84
N GLU A 107 -5.17 -2.79 -1.92
CA GLU A 107 -5.13 -2.32 -3.31
C GLU A 107 -6.44 -2.66 -4.02
N ILE A 108 -7.05 -1.66 -4.66
CA ILE A 108 -8.24 -1.86 -5.49
C ILE A 108 -7.86 -1.62 -6.95
N PHE A 109 -7.94 -2.66 -7.77
CA PHE A 109 -7.48 -2.63 -9.16
C PHE A 109 -8.56 -3.10 -10.14
N SER A 110 -8.44 -2.72 -11.42
CA SER A 110 -9.46 -2.97 -12.45
C SER A 110 -8.99 -3.76 -13.66
N SER A 111 -7.69 -3.87 -13.97
CA SER A 111 -7.29 -4.53 -15.23
C SER A 111 -5.81 -4.87 -15.38
N ASN A 112 -4.88 -4.15 -14.76
CA ASN A 112 -3.45 -4.35 -15.02
C ASN A 112 -2.80 -5.33 -14.04
N ARG A 113 -3.21 -6.60 -14.17
CA ARG A 113 -2.72 -7.70 -13.32
C ARG A 113 -1.20 -7.77 -13.25
N SER A 114 -0.47 -7.41 -14.32
CA SER A 114 1.00 -7.40 -14.30
C SER A 114 1.57 -6.35 -13.34
N ASN A 115 1.08 -5.11 -13.39
CA ASN A 115 1.51 -4.05 -12.48
C ASN A 115 1.09 -4.34 -11.04
N ASP A 116 -0.13 -4.85 -10.85
CA ASP A 116 -0.65 -5.22 -9.53
C ASP A 116 0.18 -6.34 -8.90
N MET A 117 0.59 -7.35 -9.69
CA MET A 117 1.46 -8.44 -9.23
C MET A 117 2.88 -7.97 -8.92
N LYS A 118 3.43 -7.00 -9.68
CA LYS A 118 4.72 -6.36 -9.34
C LYS A 118 4.63 -5.59 -8.02
N LYS A 119 3.54 -4.85 -7.79
CA LYS A 119 3.28 -4.12 -6.54
C LYS A 119 3.14 -5.08 -5.36
N LEU A 120 2.36 -6.16 -5.52
CA LEU A 120 2.25 -7.24 -4.55
C LEU A 120 3.61 -7.87 -4.23
N ALA A 121 4.45 -8.13 -5.23
CA ALA A 121 5.78 -8.69 -5.03
C ALA A 121 6.70 -7.75 -4.21
N ARG A 122 6.58 -6.43 -4.39
CA ARG A 122 7.28 -5.44 -3.55
C ARG A 122 6.76 -5.48 -2.11
N TYR A 123 5.45 -5.46 -1.91
CA TYR A 123 4.86 -5.53 -0.57
C TYR A 123 5.26 -6.79 0.21
N LYS A 124 5.33 -7.95 -0.47
CA LYS A 124 5.77 -9.21 0.14
C LYS A 124 7.20 -9.16 0.70
N LYS A 125 8.05 -8.27 0.19
CA LYS A 125 9.43 -8.10 0.66
C LYS A 125 9.54 -7.17 1.88
N CYS A 126 8.51 -6.36 2.15
CA CYS A 126 8.52 -5.43 3.27
C CYS A 126 8.37 -6.18 4.61
N PRO A 127 9.32 -6.06 5.57
CA PRO A 127 9.26 -6.78 6.84
C PRO A 127 8.08 -6.41 7.74
N SER A 128 7.60 -5.16 7.69
CA SER A 128 6.49 -4.69 8.54
C SER A 128 5.11 -5.12 8.03
N ILE A 129 4.96 -5.30 6.72
CA ILE A 129 3.65 -5.65 6.13
C ILE A 129 3.30 -7.08 6.51
N PHE A 130 2.26 -7.24 7.30
CA PHE A 130 1.77 -8.52 7.79
C PHE A 130 0.62 -9.07 6.94
N GLU A 131 -0.24 -8.18 6.43
CA GLU A 131 -1.38 -8.53 5.60
C GLU A 131 -1.44 -7.66 4.33
N ILE A 132 -1.83 -8.27 3.21
CA ILE A 132 -2.01 -7.59 1.92
C ILE A 132 -3.38 -7.98 1.37
N LEU A 133 -4.28 -7.00 1.25
CA LEU A 133 -5.62 -7.14 0.73
C LEU A 133 -5.66 -6.69 -0.74
N MET A 134 -5.97 -7.60 -1.66
CA MET A 134 -6.05 -7.32 -3.09
C MET A 134 -7.52 -7.44 -3.53
N ILE A 135 -8.10 -6.37 -4.06
CA ILE A 135 -9.51 -6.28 -4.46
C ILE A 135 -9.62 -6.04 -5.98
N GLU A 136 -10.02 -7.06 -6.73
CA GLU A 136 -10.24 -6.97 -8.18
C GLU A 136 -11.70 -6.53 -8.45
N GLN A 137 -11.89 -5.22 -8.66
CA GLN A 137 -13.24 -4.63 -8.71
C GLN A 137 -14.08 -5.07 -9.91
N ASN A 138 -13.46 -5.57 -10.98
CA ASN A 138 -14.17 -6.04 -12.18
C ASN A 138 -14.60 -7.50 -12.09
N LYS A 139 -14.07 -8.29 -11.14
CA LYS A 139 -14.40 -9.70 -10.94
C LYS A 139 -15.03 -9.99 -9.58
N MET A 140 -15.31 -8.95 -8.79
CA MET A 140 -15.83 -9.06 -7.42
C MET A 140 -15.01 -10.08 -6.60
N GLN A 141 -13.68 -10.02 -6.73
CA GLN A 141 -12.75 -10.94 -6.10
C GLN A 141 -11.89 -10.23 -5.07
N ILE A 142 -11.78 -10.82 -3.89
CA ILE A 142 -10.91 -10.37 -2.81
C ILE A 142 -9.91 -11.48 -2.51
N THR A 143 -8.64 -11.11 -2.47
CA THR A 143 -7.52 -12.01 -2.16
C THR A 143 -6.76 -11.45 -0.96
N LEU A 144 -6.62 -12.23 0.10
CA LEU A 144 -5.88 -11.85 1.30
C LEU A 144 -4.61 -12.69 1.40
N HIS A 145 -3.47 -12.00 1.35
CA HIS A 145 -2.19 -12.58 1.73
C HIS A 145 -1.85 -12.21 3.16
N LYS A 146 -1.37 -13.16 3.95
CA LYS A 146 -0.97 -12.97 5.34
C LYS A 146 0.35 -13.66 5.62
N LYS A 147 1.22 -13.02 6.40
CA LYS A 147 2.44 -13.66 6.90
C LYS A 147 2.10 -14.70 7.96
N THR A 148 2.85 -15.80 7.97
CA THR A 148 2.68 -16.86 8.98
C THR A 148 3.02 -16.41 10.41
N LYS A 149 3.88 -15.40 10.55
CA LYS A 149 4.26 -14.77 11.81
C LYS A 149 4.86 -13.40 11.52
N TRP A 150 4.83 -12.50 12.50
CA TRP A 150 5.36 -11.15 12.37
C TRP A 150 6.85 -11.17 12.00
N GLY A 151 7.33 -10.13 11.31
CA GLY A 151 8.73 -10.03 10.87
C GLY A 151 9.05 -10.99 9.72
N ASN A 152 9.81 -12.05 10.00
CA ASN A 152 10.38 -12.96 8.98
C ASN A 152 9.44 -14.11 8.53
N GLY A 153 8.15 -14.02 8.83
CA GLY A 153 7.17 -14.99 8.35
C GLY A 153 7.06 -15.00 6.82
N ARG A 154 6.85 -16.19 6.24
CA ARG A 154 6.56 -16.32 4.81
C ARG A 154 5.15 -15.79 4.54
N MET A 155 4.99 -15.01 3.47
CA MET A 155 3.66 -14.58 3.02
C MET A 155 2.92 -15.75 2.38
N ARG A 156 1.68 -16.01 2.81
CA ARG A 156 0.80 -17.04 2.24
C ARG A 156 -0.51 -16.43 1.75
N LEU A 157 -1.08 -16.96 0.68
CA LEU A 157 -2.49 -16.73 0.36
C LEU A 157 -3.32 -17.49 1.41
N ILE A 158 -4.19 -16.78 2.12
CA ILE A 158 -5.03 -17.39 3.17
C ILE A 158 -6.52 -17.36 2.83
N MET A 159 -6.94 -16.46 1.97
CA MET A 159 -8.33 -16.37 1.53
C MET A 159 -8.39 -15.81 0.11
N GLN A 160 -9.21 -16.43 -0.72
CA GLN A 160 -9.65 -15.88 -1.99
C GLN A 160 -11.17 -16.08 -2.07
N ALA A 161 -11.91 -14.99 -2.09
CA ALA A 161 -13.36 -14.99 -2.17
C ALA A 161 -13.80 -14.31 -3.46
N SER A 162 -14.75 -14.91 -4.17
CA SER A 162 -15.40 -14.34 -5.34
C SER A 162 -16.89 -14.34 -5.11
N VAL A 163 -17.55 -13.22 -5.36
CA VAL A 163 -19.01 -13.12 -5.31
C VAL A 163 -19.54 -13.21 -6.74
N PHE A 164 -20.28 -14.27 -7.03
CA PHE A 164 -21.07 -14.39 -8.24
C PHE A 164 -22.49 -13.96 -7.88
N ILE A 165 -22.92 -12.80 -8.37
CA ILE A 165 -24.33 -12.34 -8.30
C ILE A 165 -24.98 -12.74 -9.62
#